data_AF-A0A1F6A599-F1
#
_entry.id   AF-A0A1F6A599-F1
#
_cell.length_a   1.000
_cell.length_b   1.000
_cell.length_c   1.000
_cell.angle_alpha   90.00
_cell.angle_beta   90.00
_cell.angle_gamma   90.00
#
_symmetry.space_group_name_H-M   'P 1'
#
loop_
_entity.id
_entity.type
_entity.pdbx_description
1 polymer ?
#
loop_
_entity_poly.entity_id
_entity_poly.type
_entity_poly.pdbx_seq_one_letter_code
_entity_poly.pdbx_strand_id
1 'polypeptide(L)'
;MNISTSVSQFRQQIADYISKAKDGHTIILRDEKKGEQIAVLSGRKKFDPATFEKALKSASGVISSENHPEWQSRKEISRWLVRERKAADRNL
;
A
#
# COMPACT_ATOMS: atom_id res chain seq x y z
N MET A 1 -5.23 4.22 -8.18
CA MET A 1 -6.62 3.94 -8.61
C MET A 1 -7.17 5.17 -9.31
N ASN A 2 -7.94 4.99 -10.39
CA ASN A 2 -8.46 6.09 -11.21
C ASN A 2 -9.85 6.50 -10.71
N ILE A 3 -10.09 7.79 -10.57
CA ILE A 3 -11.36 8.37 -10.12
C ILE A 3 -11.82 9.32 -11.21
N SER A 4 -12.94 8.99 -11.88
CA SER A 4 -13.55 9.88 -12.87
C SER A 4 -14.57 10.78 -12.17
N THR A 5 -14.50 12.09 -12.39
CA THR A 5 -15.46 13.06 -11.83
C THR A 5 -15.71 14.19 -12.82
N SER A 6 -16.81 14.92 -12.65
CA SER A 6 -17.12 16.10 -13.46
C SER A 6 -16.48 17.36 -12.90
N VAL A 7 -16.30 18.37 -13.75
CA VAL A 7 -15.73 19.66 -13.33
C VAL A 7 -16.58 20.32 -12.24
N SER A 8 -17.90 20.21 -12.33
CA SER A 8 -18.82 20.77 -11.33
C SER A 8 -18.63 20.13 -9.96
N GLN A 9 -18.55 18.81 -9.91
CA GLN A 9 -18.35 18.05 -8.68
C GLN A 9 -16.93 18.25 -8.11
N PHE A 10 -15.93 18.32 -8.99
CA PHE A 10 -14.56 18.66 -8.57
C PHE A 10 -14.49 20.02 -7.91
N ARG A 11 -15.14 21.05 -8.47
CA ARG A 11 -15.14 22.41 -7.92
C ARG A 11 -15.77 22.51 -6.53
N GLN A 12 -16.78 21.70 -6.24
CA GLN A 12 -17.42 21.66 -4.94
C GLN A 12 -16.54 20.98 -3.87
N GLN A 13 -15.63 20.09 -4.29
CA GLN A 13 -14.85 19.22 -3.39
C GLN A 13 -13.34 19.24 -3.73
N ILE A 14 -12.81 20.40 -4.15
CA ILE A 14 -11.43 20.54 -4.65
C ILE A 14 -10.42 19.99 -3.63
N ALA A 15 -10.56 20.34 -2.35
CA ALA A 15 -9.64 19.93 -1.31
C ALA A 15 -9.57 18.41 -1.13
N ASP A 16 -10.71 17.72 -1.25
CA ASP A 16 -10.80 16.27 -1.13
C ASP A 16 -10.12 15.58 -2.33
N TYR A 17 -10.40 16.04 -3.55
CA TYR A 17 -9.76 15.49 -4.75
C TYR A 17 -8.25 15.77 -4.81
N ILE A 18 -7.79 16.92 -4.32
CA ILE A 18 -6.35 17.21 -4.19
C ILE A 18 -5.71 16.26 -3.16
N SER A 19 -6.39 15.98 -2.05
CA SER A 19 -5.88 15.05 -1.03
C SER A 19 -5.78 13.63 -1.58
N LYS A 20 -6.82 13.14 -2.26
CA LYS A 20 -6.80 11.86 -2.98
C LYS A 20 -5.69 11.81 -4.03
N ALA A 21 -5.48 12.89 -4.77
CA ALA A 21 -4.37 12.96 -5.71
C ALA A 21 -3.01 12.84 -5.02
N LYS A 22 -2.81 13.51 -3.87
CA LYS A 22 -1.58 13.38 -3.05
C LYS A 22 -1.36 11.95 -2.55
N ASP A 23 -2.43 11.23 -2.24
CA ASP A 23 -2.37 9.82 -1.82
C ASP A 23 -2.04 8.85 -2.97
N GLY A 24 -1.95 9.36 -4.21
CA GLY A 24 -1.58 8.58 -5.40
C GLY A 24 -2.77 8.14 -6.25
N HIS A 25 -3.98 8.67 -5.99
CA HIS A 25 -5.10 8.50 -6.92
C HIS A 25 -4.92 9.39 -8.16
N THR A 26 -5.41 8.91 -9.30
CA THR A 26 -5.44 9.70 -10.53
C THR A 26 -6.87 10.18 -10.74
N ILE A 27 -7.08 11.49 -10.67
CA ILE A 27 -8.40 12.11 -10.85
C ILE A 27 -8.53 12.53 -12.31
N ILE A 28 -9.55 12.02 -12.98
CA ILE A 28 -9.86 12.31 -14.38
C ILE A 28 -11.08 13.23 -14.41
N LEU A 29 -10.91 14.44 -14.93
CA LEU A 29 -11.96 15.44 -15.08
C LEU A 29 -12.62 15.29 -16.44
N ARG A 30 -13.94 15.12 -16.43
CA ARG A 30 -14.77 15.04 -17.64
C ARG A 30 -15.74 16.21 -17.73
N ASP A 31 -15.96 16.68 -18.95
CA ASP A 31 -17.08 17.58 -19.23
C ASP A 31 -18.36 16.75 -19.40
N GLU A 32 -19.37 17.00 -18.57
CA GLU A 32 -20.69 16.37 -18.75
C GLU A 32 -21.38 16.90 -20.02
N LYS A 33 -21.06 18.12 -20.49
CA LYS A 33 -21.70 18.72 -21.67
C LYS A 33 -21.09 18.26 -22.98
N LYS A 34 -19.82 17.85 -22.98
CA LYS A 34 -19.09 17.46 -24.19
C LYS A 34 -18.70 15.98 -24.22
N GLY A 35 -18.88 15.24 -23.12
CA GLY A 35 -18.52 13.82 -23.04
C GLY A 35 -17.00 13.57 -23.13
N GLU A 36 -16.20 14.63 -23.15
CA GLU A 36 -14.75 14.58 -23.37
C GLU A 36 -13.99 14.67 -22.04
N GLN A 37 -12.86 13.97 -21.99
CA GLN A 37 -11.89 14.10 -20.90
C GLN A 37 -11.14 15.42 -21.06
N ILE A 38 -11.29 16.31 -20.08
CA ILE A 38 -10.70 17.66 -20.14
C ILE A 38 -9.30 17.66 -19.52
N ALA A 39 -9.12 16.98 -18.38
CA ALA A 39 -7.88 17.09 -17.61
C ALA A 39 -7.64 15.88 -16.70
N VAL A 40 -6.38 15.66 -16.36
CA VAL A 40 -5.94 14.61 -15.41
C VAL A 40 -5.13 15.26 -14.30
N LEU A 41 -5.56 15.05 -13.06
CA LEU A 41 -4.80 15.40 -11.88
C LEU A 41 -4.20 14.11 -11.29
N SER A 42 -2.90 13.93 -11.46
CA SER A 42 -2.15 12.84 -10.85
C SER A 42 -1.15 13.43 -9.85
N GLY A 43 -1.30 13.11 -8.57
CA GLY A 43 -0.24 13.36 -7.60
C GLY A 43 0.74 12.18 -7.60
N ARG A 44 2.04 12.47 -7.60
CA ARG A 44 3.04 11.44 -7.28
C ARG A 44 3.01 11.25 -5.79
N LYS A 45 2.64 10.05 -5.33
CA LYS A 45 2.79 9.65 -3.92
C LYS A 45 4.27 9.85 -3.57
N LYS A 46 4.56 10.89 -2.78
CA LYS A 46 5.92 11.12 -2.30
C LYS A 46 6.23 10.02 -1.29
N PHE A 47 7.42 9.45 -1.39
CA PHE A 47 7.90 8.54 -0.36
C PHE A 47 7.87 9.29 0.97
N ASP A 48 7.14 8.74 1.93
CA ASP A 48 7.08 9.23 3.30
C ASP A 48 7.87 8.26 4.19
N PRO A 49 9.10 8.63 4.57
CA PRO A 49 9.95 7.78 5.41
C PRO A 49 9.31 7.45 6.75
N ALA A 50 8.53 8.37 7.33
CA ALA A 50 7.93 8.18 8.65
C ALA A 50 6.78 7.16 8.62
N THR A 51 5.92 7.24 7.60
CA THR A 51 4.86 6.22 7.40
C THR A 51 5.47 4.86 7.05
N PHE A 52 6.54 4.84 6.25
CA PHE A 52 7.27 3.61 5.95
C PHE A 52 7.93 2.99 7.19
N GLU A 53 8.59 3.80 8.02
CA GLU A 53 9.22 3.34 9.27
C GLU A 53 8.17 2.83 10.27
N LYS A 54 7.01 3.49 10.39
CA LYS A 54 5.91 2.99 11.22
C LYS A 54 5.36 1.66 10.73
N ALA A 55 5.18 1.50 9.42
CA ALA A 55 4.78 0.23 8.82
C ALA A 55 5.83 -0.86 9.07
N LEU A 56 7.12 -0.52 8.94
CA LEU A 56 8.22 -1.42 9.28
C LEU A 56 8.21 -1.79 10.76
N LYS A 57 8.00 -0.84 11.68
CA LYS A 57 7.90 -1.12 13.13
C LYS A 57 6.73 -2.03 13.47
N SER A 58 5.58 -1.79 12.85
CA SER A 58 4.40 -2.63 13.05
C SER A 58 4.62 -4.06 12.51
N ALA A 59 5.30 -4.18 11.37
CA ALA A 59 5.64 -5.48 10.79
C ALA A 59 6.81 -6.15 11.52
N SER A 60 7.77 -5.39 12.07
CA SER A 60 8.91 -5.93 12.81
C SER A 60 8.51 -6.46 14.18
N GLY A 61 7.36 -6.03 14.72
CA GLY A 61 6.71 -6.72 15.82
C GLY A 61 6.44 -8.19 15.48
N VAL A 62 6.08 -8.52 14.23
CA VAL A 62 5.94 -9.90 13.75
C VAL A 62 7.32 -10.57 13.60
N ILE A 63 8.35 -9.83 13.19
CA ILE A 63 9.70 -10.32 12.92
C ILE A 63 10.61 -10.10 14.16
N SER A 64 10.20 -10.60 15.33
CA SER A 64 11.02 -10.58 16.56
C SER A 64 11.26 -11.98 17.09
N SER A 65 12.38 -12.21 17.78
CA SER A 65 12.67 -13.48 18.45
C SER A 65 11.72 -13.79 19.62
N GLU A 66 10.91 -12.81 20.04
CA GLU A 66 9.85 -12.98 21.03
C GLU A 66 8.61 -13.64 20.40
N ASN A 67 8.28 -13.27 19.15
CA ASN A 67 7.16 -13.86 18.40
C ASN A 67 7.57 -15.08 17.55
N HIS A 68 8.87 -15.21 17.25
CA HIS A 68 9.49 -16.38 16.63
C HIS A 68 10.61 -16.92 17.53
N PRO A 69 10.30 -17.70 18.58
CA PRO A 69 11.31 -18.28 19.46
C PRO A 69 12.34 -19.12 18.71
N GLU A 70 11.96 -19.70 17.56
CA GLU A 70 12.87 -20.41 16.65
C GLU A 70 13.97 -19.52 16.04
N TRP A 71 13.85 -18.19 16.12
CA TRP A 71 14.83 -17.24 15.58
C TRP A 71 15.89 -16.79 16.59
N GLN A 72 15.86 -17.32 17.81
CA GLN A 72 16.84 -17.01 18.85
C GLN A 72 18.27 -17.45 18.47
N SER A 73 18.42 -18.48 17.64
CA SER A 73 19.73 -18.95 17.20
C SER A 73 19.73 -19.50 15.77
N ARG A 74 20.86 -19.40 15.06
CA ARG A 74 21.04 -19.98 13.71
C ARG A 74 20.69 -21.48 13.65
N LYS A 75 20.98 -22.20 14.74
CA LYS A 75 20.68 -23.64 14.87
C LYS A 75 19.18 -23.91 14.95
N GLU A 76 18.41 -23.01 15.54
CA GLU A 76 16.95 -23.14 15.66
C GLU A 76 16.26 -22.72 14.37
N ILE A 77 16.73 -21.66 13.72
CA ILE A 77 16.28 -21.23 12.39
C ILE A 77 16.44 -22.40 11.41
N SER A 78 17.60 -23.04 11.39
CA SER A 78 17.85 -24.18 10.50
C SER A 78 16.92 -25.36 10.78
N ARG A 79 16.64 -25.66 12.06
CA ARG A 79 15.73 -26.74 12.45
C ARG A 79 14.28 -26.44 12.06
N TRP A 80 13.85 -25.20 12.25
CA TRP A 80 12.52 -24.74 11.86
C TRP A 80 12.33 -24.80 10.35
N LEU A 81 13.27 -24.26 9.56
CA LEU A 81 13.23 -24.30 8.09
C LEU A 81 13.14 -25.74 7.54
N VAL A 82 13.90 -26.68 8.12
CA VAL A 82 13.84 -28.09 7.71
C VAL A 82 12.48 -28.73 8.03
N ARG A 83 11.86 -28.35 9.15
CA ARG A 83 10.53 -28.83 9.53
C ARG A 83 9.44 -28.29 8.62
N GLU A 84 9.45 -26.97 8.37
CA GLU A 84 8.49 -26.31 7.48
C GLU A 84 8.59 -26.86 6.06
N ARG A 85 9.81 -27.06 5.54
CA ARG A 85 10.01 -27.67 4.22
C ARG A 85 9.42 -29.06 4.13
N LYS A 86 9.66 -29.91 5.14
CA LYS A 86 9.04 -31.25 5.21
C LYS A 86 7.53 -31.22 5.34
N ALA A 87 6.96 -30.20 5.98
CA ALA A 87 5.52 -30.03 6.12
C ALA A 87 4.88 -29.57 4.80
N ALA A 88 5.51 -28.63 4.10
CA ALA A 88 5.09 -28.20 2.77
C ALA A 88 5.14 -29.36 1.76
N ASP A 89 6.21 -30.17 1.79
CA ASP A 89 6.36 -31.34 0.92
C ASP A 89 5.33 -32.46 1.22
N ARG A 90 4.65 -32.43 2.38
CA ARG A 90 3.57 -33.38 2.74
C ARG A 90 2.18 -32.90 2.35
N ASN A 91 2.04 -31.61 2.04
CA ASN A 91 0.77 -30.98 1.67
C ASN A 91 0.68 -30.69 0.16
N LEU A 92 1.64 -31.18 -0.63
CA LEU A 92 1.63 -31.27 -2.09
C LEU A 92 1.21 -32.68 -2.52
#